data_AF-A0A4R3NR74-F1
#
_entry.id   AF-A0A4R3NR74-F1
#
_cell.length_a   1.000
_cell.length_b   1.000
_cell.length_c   1.000
_cell.angle_alpha   90.00
_cell.angle_beta   90.00
_cell.angle_gamma   90.00
#
_symmetry.space_group_name_H-M   'P 1'
#
loop_
_entity.id
_entity.type
_entity.pdbx_description
1 polymer ?
#
loop_
_entity_poly.entity_id
_entity_poly.type
_entity_poly.pdbx_seq_one_letter_code
_entity_poly.pdbx_strand_id
1 'polypeptide(L)'
;MKRISFLVAALLLLPNAGLADYRPTAEETVAFIIYGVEDGSLLQSGSYIDNTYRSGTVVQSRDIPARFEFPEGLSDIRNVTVEQSKPCVFAVRETSGEGQTSTIEYDFNLFSTLDISGDYRILRFAGSCPVDAGQDCLKSKLLSMDHHATIDRLKMAADFMKREYCDGAPF
;
A
#
# COMPACT_ATOMS: atom_id res chain seq x y z
N MET A 1 -54.81 3.66 -43.29
CA MET A 1 -53.33 3.77 -43.27
C MET A 1 -52.86 3.95 -41.84
N LYS A 2 -51.94 3.10 -41.39
CA LYS A 2 -51.33 3.03 -40.04
C LYS A 2 -50.72 4.38 -39.63
N ARG A 3 -50.94 4.81 -38.38
CA ARG A 3 -50.03 5.72 -37.68
C ARG A 3 -49.50 5.01 -36.45
N ILE A 4 -48.21 4.73 -36.51
CA ILE A 4 -47.42 3.99 -35.54
C ILE A 4 -47.12 4.92 -34.37
N SER A 5 -47.38 4.45 -33.15
CA SER A 5 -46.99 5.07 -31.90
C SER A 5 -45.47 5.18 -31.81
N PHE A 6 -44.97 6.38 -31.49
CA PHE A 6 -43.64 6.54 -30.91
C PHE A 6 -43.80 7.01 -29.47
N LEU A 7 -43.75 6.03 -28.55
CA LEU A 7 -43.40 6.26 -27.16
C LEU A 7 -41.95 6.75 -27.14
N VAL A 8 -41.75 8.03 -26.87
CA VAL A 8 -40.43 8.56 -26.53
C VAL A 8 -40.12 8.03 -25.13
N ALA A 9 -39.36 6.94 -25.08
CA ALA A 9 -38.74 6.45 -23.87
C ALA A 9 -37.69 7.49 -23.43
N ALA A 10 -38.12 8.43 -22.59
CA ALA A 10 -37.23 9.27 -21.80
C ALA A 10 -36.67 8.41 -20.65
N LEU A 11 -35.76 7.50 -20.99
CA LEU A 11 -34.90 6.79 -20.04
C LEU A 11 -33.50 6.87 -20.65
N LEU A 12 -32.65 7.75 -20.10
CA LEU A 12 -31.18 7.67 -20.08
C LEU A 12 -30.60 9.02 -19.61
N LEU A 13 -31.00 9.45 -18.40
CA LEU A 13 -30.20 10.36 -17.59
C LEU A 13 -30.29 9.86 -16.14
N LEU A 14 -29.77 8.65 -15.91
CA LEU A 14 -29.26 8.31 -14.61
C LEU A 14 -27.78 8.72 -14.63
N PRO A 15 -27.32 9.63 -13.74
CA PRO A 15 -25.90 9.74 -13.49
C PRO A 15 -25.44 8.35 -13.04
N ASN A 16 -24.34 7.87 -13.61
CA ASN A 16 -23.62 6.69 -13.14
C ASN A 16 -23.24 6.92 -11.66
N ALA A 17 -24.15 6.60 -10.75
CA ALA A 17 -23.82 6.41 -9.35
C ALA A 17 -23.02 5.11 -9.27
N GLY A 18 -21.73 5.20 -8.91
CA GLY A 18 -21.02 4.02 -8.44
C GLY A 18 -19.54 3.88 -8.78
N LEU A 19 -18.79 4.95 -9.04
CA LEU A 19 -17.32 4.98 -8.84
C LEU A 19 -16.91 6.42 -8.50
N ALA A 20 -17.51 6.98 -7.44
CA ALA A 20 -17.07 8.27 -6.91
C ALA A 20 -15.81 8.04 -6.07
N ASP A 21 -14.68 8.58 -6.52
CA ASP A 21 -13.48 8.96 -5.77
C ASP A 21 -13.10 8.07 -4.58
N TYR A 22 -12.67 6.82 -4.85
CA TYR A 22 -11.95 6.08 -3.81
C TYR A 22 -10.63 6.81 -3.52
N ARG A 23 -10.53 7.35 -2.31
CA ARG A 23 -9.36 8.04 -1.80
C ARG A 23 -8.75 7.15 -0.71
N PRO A 24 -7.50 6.67 -0.87
CA PRO A 24 -6.90 5.76 0.10
C PRO A 24 -6.66 6.49 1.42
N THR A 25 -6.85 5.81 2.56
CA THR A 25 -6.51 6.34 3.90
C THR A 25 -5.00 6.52 4.05
N ALA A 26 -4.59 7.15 5.15
CA ALA A 26 -3.18 7.30 5.47
C ALA A 26 -2.48 5.94 5.65
N GLU A 27 -3.14 5.01 6.35
CA GLU A 27 -2.65 3.65 6.60
C GLU A 27 -2.54 2.82 5.31
N GLU A 28 -3.53 2.92 4.41
CA GLU A 28 -3.49 2.29 3.09
C GLU A 28 -2.34 2.85 2.25
N THR A 29 -2.15 4.17 2.29
CA THR A 29 -1.06 4.84 1.57
C THR A 29 0.32 4.40 2.10
N VAL A 30 0.47 4.28 3.41
CA VAL A 30 1.71 3.78 4.05
C VAL A 30 1.96 2.31 3.69
N ALA A 31 0.94 1.46 3.73
CA ALA A 31 1.05 0.07 3.30
C ALA A 31 1.50 -0.03 1.83
N PHE A 32 0.96 0.83 0.96
CA PHE A 32 1.38 0.89 -0.43
C PHE A 32 2.82 1.40 -0.60
N ILE A 33 3.27 2.39 0.16
CA ILE A 33 4.66 2.88 0.07
C ILE A 33 5.65 1.80 0.51
N ILE A 34 5.36 1.12 1.63
CA ILE A 34 6.26 0.12 2.23
C ILE A 34 6.22 -1.19 1.43
N TYR A 35 5.03 -1.76 1.25
CA TYR A 35 4.89 -3.08 0.63
C TYR A 35 4.57 -2.99 -0.85
N GLY A 36 4.02 -1.91 -1.36
CA GLY A 36 3.57 -1.84 -2.77
C GLY A 36 2.30 -2.65 -2.99
N VAL A 37 1.47 -2.78 -1.95
CA VAL A 37 0.20 -3.53 -1.97
C VAL A 37 -0.99 -2.61 -1.76
N GLU A 38 -2.07 -2.95 -2.44
CA GLU A 38 -3.42 -2.39 -2.36
C GLU A 38 -4.40 -3.57 -2.29
N ASP A 39 -5.63 -3.36 -1.83
CA ASP A 39 -6.68 -4.39 -1.91
C ASP A 39 -6.80 -4.92 -3.34
N GLY A 40 -6.77 -6.24 -3.51
CA GLY A 40 -6.83 -6.87 -4.83
C GLY A 40 -5.49 -6.94 -5.57
N SER A 41 -4.38 -6.48 -5.00
CA SER A 41 -3.06 -6.57 -5.64
C SER A 41 -2.65 -8.03 -5.91
N LEU A 42 -2.19 -8.31 -7.12
CA LEU A 42 -1.67 -9.63 -7.49
C LEU A 42 -0.21 -9.78 -7.04
N LEU A 43 0.05 -10.80 -6.24
CA LEU A 43 1.38 -11.25 -5.88
C LEU A 43 1.77 -12.44 -6.73
N GLN A 44 3.04 -12.48 -7.10
CA GLN A 44 3.62 -13.54 -7.92
C GLN A 44 4.98 -13.90 -7.33
N SER A 45 5.24 -15.20 -7.16
CA SER A 45 6.50 -15.70 -6.63
C SER A 45 6.87 -17.02 -7.30
N GLY A 46 8.17 -17.27 -7.43
CA GLY A 46 8.72 -18.50 -8.02
C GLY A 46 9.51 -18.26 -9.31
N SER A 47 9.85 -19.36 -9.98
CA SER A 47 10.72 -19.38 -11.16
C SER A 47 9.97 -19.96 -12.35
N TYR A 48 9.98 -19.24 -13.48
CA TYR A 48 9.50 -19.76 -14.76
C TYR A 48 10.37 -20.92 -15.27
N ILE A 49 11.66 -20.93 -14.93
CA ILE A 49 12.61 -21.95 -15.37
C ILE A 49 12.34 -23.27 -14.65
N ASP A 50 11.96 -23.19 -13.36
CA ASP A 50 11.74 -24.37 -12.51
C ASP A 50 10.25 -24.79 -12.43
N ASN A 51 9.37 -24.10 -13.16
CA ASN A 51 7.91 -24.30 -13.14
C ASN A 51 7.30 -24.26 -11.72
N THR A 52 7.86 -23.43 -10.83
CA THR A 52 7.43 -23.26 -9.43
C THR A 52 6.58 -22.01 -9.23
N TYR A 53 6.12 -21.40 -10.32
CA TYR A 53 5.43 -20.13 -10.31
C TYR A 53 4.06 -20.22 -9.61
N ARG A 54 3.82 -19.33 -8.65
CA ARG A 54 2.59 -19.21 -7.89
C ARG A 54 2.10 -17.76 -7.90
N SER A 55 0.79 -17.58 -7.87
CA SER A 55 0.15 -16.27 -7.80
C SER A 55 -1.00 -16.26 -6.82
N GLY A 56 -1.28 -15.10 -6.23
CA GLY A 56 -2.39 -14.91 -5.32
C GLY A 56 -2.71 -13.44 -5.16
N THR A 57 -3.79 -13.14 -4.44
CA THR A 57 -4.30 -11.77 -4.31
C THR A 57 -4.22 -11.31 -2.86
N VAL A 58 -3.67 -10.12 -2.63
CA VAL A 58 -3.72 -9.45 -1.33
C VAL A 58 -5.14 -9.04 -1.03
N VAL A 59 -5.60 -9.34 0.17
CA VAL A 59 -6.94 -8.96 0.65
C VAL A 59 -6.78 -7.93 1.75
N GLN A 60 -7.54 -6.84 1.67
CA GLN A 60 -7.58 -5.83 2.72
C GLN A 60 -8.88 -5.89 3.53
N SER A 61 -8.80 -5.79 4.86
CA SER A 61 -9.97 -5.49 5.67
C SER A 61 -10.35 -4.02 5.51
N ARG A 62 -11.65 -3.73 5.38
CA ARG A 62 -12.14 -2.35 5.24
C ARG A 62 -12.17 -1.55 6.56
N ASP A 63 -11.72 -2.15 7.65
CA ASP A 63 -11.67 -1.53 8.98
C ASP A 63 -10.34 -0.80 9.21
N ILE A 64 -10.35 0.16 10.14
CA ILE A 64 -9.15 0.79 10.71
C ILE A 64 -8.83 0.07 12.04
N PRO A 65 -7.58 -0.34 12.30
CA PRO A 65 -6.39 -0.14 11.47
C PRO A 65 -6.40 -0.96 10.18
N ALA A 66 -5.82 -0.42 9.11
CA ALA A 66 -5.80 -1.10 7.82
C ALA A 66 -5.01 -2.41 7.94
N ARG A 67 -5.61 -3.51 7.51
CA ARG A 67 -4.99 -4.84 7.59
C ARG A 67 -4.98 -5.50 6.22
N PHE A 68 -3.83 -6.03 5.86
CA PHE A 68 -3.56 -6.71 4.60
C PHE A 68 -3.16 -8.16 4.88
N GLU A 69 -3.79 -9.08 4.17
CA GLU A 69 -3.47 -10.51 4.23
C GLU A 69 -2.82 -10.94 2.93
N PHE A 70 -1.63 -11.52 3.06
CA PHE A 70 -0.81 -11.98 1.95
C PHE A 70 -1.11 -13.46 1.69
N PRO A 71 -1.25 -13.89 0.42
CA PRO A 71 -1.43 -15.29 0.07
C PRO A 71 -0.30 -16.18 0.62
N GLU A 72 -0.66 -17.41 0.94
CA GLU A 72 0.26 -18.33 1.63
C GLU A 72 1.39 -18.76 0.70
N GLY A 73 2.63 -18.68 1.20
CA GLY A 73 3.82 -19.11 0.46
C GLY A 73 4.17 -18.22 -0.74
N LEU A 74 3.70 -16.96 -0.78
CA LEU A 74 4.12 -15.95 -1.77
C LEU A 74 5.00 -14.84 -1.20
N SER A 75 5.00 -14.66 0.12
CA SER A 75 5.87 -13.75 0.87
C SER A 75 6.17 -14.38 2.23
N ASP A 76 7.29 -13.99 2.84
CA ASP A 76 7.60 -14.35 4.24
C ASP A 76 6.62 -13.69 5.22
N ILE A 77 5.99 -12.61 4.80
CA ILE A 77 4.95 -11.88 5.55
C ILE A 77 3.59 -12.49 5.21
N ARG A 78 2.83 -12.85 6.25
CA ARG A 78 1.46 -13.38 6.14
C ARG A 78 0.41 -12.30 6.33
N ASN A 79 0.63 -11.39 7.26
CA ASN A 79 -0.26 -10.26 7.47
C ASN A 79 0.52 -8.99 7.82
N VAL A 80 -0.09 -7.85 7.51
CA VAL A 80 0.36 -6.52 7.92
C VAL A 80 -0.83 -5.79 8.51
N THR A 81 -0.64 -5.15 9.66
CA THR A 81 -1.55 -4.12 10.18
C THR A 81 -0.81 -2.79 10.20
N VAL A 82 -1.42 -1.75 9.65
CA VAL A 82 -0.91 -0.37 9.68
C VAL A 82 -1.88 0.47 10.49
N GLU A 83 -1.37 1.11 11.54
CA GLU A 83 -2.13 1.92 12.47
C GLU A 83 -1.44 3.27 12.64
N GLN A 84 -2.19 4.37 12.50
CA GLN A 84 -1.67 5.69 12.83
C GLN A 84 -1.61 5.86 14.36
N SER A 85 -0.40 5.96 14.92
CA SER A 85 -0.19 6.16 16.37
C SER A 85 -0.19 7.64 16.76
N LYS A 86 0.30 8.51 15.88
CA LYS A 86 0.32 9.99 16.01
C LYS A 86 0.21 10.63 14.61
N PRO A 87 -0.01 11.95 14.49
CA PRO A 87 0.04 12.63 13.20
C PRO A 87 1.32 12.30 12.42
N CYS A 88 1.15 11.63 11.28
CA CYS A 88 2.20 11.08 10.43
C CYS A 88 3.20 10.11 11.04
N VAL A 89 2.83 9.47 12.13
CA VAL A 89 3.57 8.36 12.71
C VAL A 89 2.71 7.11 12.68
N PHE A 90 3.25 6.04 12.10
CA PHE A 90 2.50 4.80 11.84
C PHE A 90 3.21 3.60 12.44
N ALA A 91 2.49 2.86 13.27
CA ALA A 91 2.89 1.55 13.74
C ALA A 91 2.51 0.50 12.70
N VAL A 92 3.52 -0.15 12.12
CA VAL A 92 3.36 -1.24 11.16
C VAL A 92 3.70 -2.53 11.87
N ARG A 93 2.69 -3.38 12.05
CA ARG A 93 2.83 -4.72 12.63
C ARG A 93 2.85 -5.75 11.52
N GLU A 94 3.93 -6.51 11.44
CA GLU A 94 4.09 -7.61 10.49
C GLU A 94 3.94 -8.92 11.24
N THR A 95 3.20 -9.88 10.69
CA THR A 95 3.25 -11.28 11.14
C THR A 95 3.75 -12.17 10.01
N SER A 96 4.78 -12.97 10.29
CA SER A 96 5.35 -13.91 9.33
C SER A 96 4.45 -15.12 9.10
N GLY A 97 4.74 -15.90 8.05
CA GLY A 97 4.10 -17.20 7.80
C GLY A 97 4.24 -18.19 8.98
N GLU A 98 5.27 -18.03 9.80
CA GLU A 98 5.51 -18.83 11.01
C GLU A 98 4.77 -18.30 12.25
N GLY A 99 4.06 -17.18 12.14
CA GLY A 99 3.33 -16.55 13.24
C GLY A 99 4.17 -15.64 14.14
N GLN A 100 5.43 -15.38 13.78
CA GLN A 100 6.25 -14.41 14.50
C GLN A 100 5.77 -13.00 14.18
N THR A 101 5.71 -12.11 15.19
CA THR A 101 5.21 -10.75 15.00
C THR A 101 6.30 -9.74 15.34
N SER A 102 6.45 -8.72 14.48
CA SER A 102 7.30 -7.55 14.71
C SER A 102 6.46 -6.28 14.61
N THR A 103 6.93 -5.18 15.19
CA THR A 103 6.29 -3.87 15.03
C THR A 103 7.38 -2.84 14.79
N ILE A 104 7.16 -2.00 13.79
CA ILE A 104 8.06 -0.92 13.40
C ILE A 104 7.25 0.36 13.33
N GLU A 105 7.66 1.39 14.06
CA GLU A 105 7.06 2.73 13.98
C GLU A 105 7.81 3.55 12.92
N TYR A 106 7.07 4.15 11.99
CA TYR A 106 7.60 4.99 10.91
C TYR A 106 7.09 6.42 11.07
N ASP A 107 8.00 7.38 11.20
CA ASP A 107 7.69 8.81 11.18
C ASP A 107 7.80 9.35 9.75
N PHE A 108 6.65 9.45 9.08
CA PHE A 108 6.54 9.97 7.72
C PHE A 108 6.71 11.49 7.63
N ASN A 109 6.71 12.24 8.75
CA ASN A 109 7.14 13.65 8.72
C ASN A 109 8.62 13.77 8.35
N LEU A 110 9.39 12.73 8.64
CA LEU A 110 10.82 12.65 8.35
C LEU A 110 11.09 11.88 7.05
N PHE A 111 10.08 11.45 6.29
CA PHE A 111 10.30 10.74 5.03
C PHE A 111 10.99 11.63 4.00
N SER A 112 12.10 11.16 3.44
CA SER A 112 12.98 11.97 2.58
C SER A 112 13.00 11.48 1.14
N THR A 113 13.25 10.20 0.88
CA THR A 113 13.30 9.69 -0.50
C THR A 113 12.99 8.20 -0.59
N LEU A 114 12.59 7.78 -1.78
CA LEU A 114 12.39 6.40 -2.18
C LEU A 114 13.30 6.10 -3.37
N ASP A 115 14.24 5.19 -3.16
CA ASP A 115 15.16 4.69 -4.19
C ASP A 115 14.91 3.20 -4.46
N ILE A 116 15.32 2.75 -5.65
CA ILE A 116 15.40 1.32 -5.99
C ILE A 116 16.85 0.99 -6.32
N SER A 117 17.37 -0.08 -5.73
CA SER A 117 18.72 -0.59 -5.96
C SER A 117 18.69 -2.11 -6.05
N GLY A 118 18.80 -2.63 -7.27
CA GLY A 118 18.59 -4.06 -7.53
C GLY A 118 17.16 -4.47 -7.18
N ASP A 119 17.02 -5.54 -6.41
CA ASP A 119 15.73 -6.07 -5.95
C ASP A 119 15.24 -5.44 -4.65
N TYR A 120 15.81 -4.30 -4.25
CA TYR A 120 15.47 -3.63 -3.00
C TYR A 120 14.90 -2.23 -3.24
N ARG A 121 13.85 -1.93 -2.48
CA ARG A 121 13.41 -0.55 -2.21
C ARG A 121 14.13 -0.05 -0.98
N ILE A 122 14.60 1.19 -1.07
CA ILE A 122 15.25 1.88 0.05
C ILE A 122 14.40 3.08 0.39
N LEU A 123 13.70 2.99 1.52
CA LEU A 123 13.03 4.12 2.13
C LEU A 123 14.04 4.86 2.99
N ARG A 124 14.25 6.15 2.73
CA ARG A 124 15.16 7.00 3.51
C ARG A 124 14.38 8.06 4.25
N PHE A 125 14.83 8.32 5.46
CA PHE A 125 14.22 9.27 6.36
C PHE A 125 15.30 10.20 6.97
N ALA A 126 14.92 11.44 7.23
CA ALA A 126 15.72 12.44 7.90
C ALA A 126 15.68 12.27 9.44
N GLY A 127 16.48 13.05 10.16
CA GLY A 127 16.49 13.03 11.63
C GLY A 127 17.35 11.93 12.23
N SER A 128 17.18 11.70 13.53
CA SER A 128 17.95 10.73 14.31
C SER A 128 17.24 9.38 14.45
N CYS A 129 15.91 9.36 14.59
CA CYS A 129 15.13 8.15 14.83
C CYS A 129 13.76 8.08 14.12
N PRO A 130 13.73 8.17 12.79
CA PRO A 130 12.47 8.16 12.04
C PRO A 130 11.87 6.77 11.84
N VAL A 131 12.64 5.70 12.06
CA VAL A 131 12.16 4.32 11.99
C VAL A 131 12.58 3.61 13.27
N ASP A 132 11.62 3.34 14.15
CA ASP A 132 11.84 2.68 15.44
C ASP A 132 11.38 1.22 15.36
N ALA A 133 12.34 0.29 15.40
CA ALA A 133 12.12 -1.14 15.44
C ALA A 133 12.37 -1.73 16.84
N GLY A 134 12.11 -0.95 17.89
CA GLY A 134 12.25 -1.32 19.29
C GLY A 134 13.62 -0.94 19.85
N GLN A 135 14.62 -1.81 19.69
CA GLN A 135 15.99 -1.52 20.13
C GLN A 135 16.83 -0.85 19.04
N ASP A 136 16.36 -0.92 17.80
CA ASP A 136 17.04 -0.39 16.63
C ASP A 136 16.33 0.85 16.10
N CYS A 137 17.12 1.91 15.96
CA CYS A 137 16.70 3.21 15.50
C CYS A 137 17.36 3.49 14.15
N LEU A 138 16.58 3.48 13.08
CA LEU A 138 17.08 3.46 11.70
C LEU A 138 16.73 4.75 10.96
N LYS A 139 17.63 5.18 10.08
CA LYS A 139 17.39 6.28 9.12
C LYS A 139 16.93 5.79 7.75
N SER A 140 16.98 4.48 7.52
CA SER A 140 16.56 3.88 6.28
C SER A 140 16.06 2.46 6.52
N LYS A 141 15.07 2.07 5.74
CA LYS A 141 14.56 0.71 5.70
C LYS A 141 14.80 0.13 4.31
N LEU A 142 15.47 -1.01 4.26
CA LEU A 142 15.58 -1.81 3.04
C LEU A 142 14.41 -2.79 3.04
N LEU A 143 13.70 -2.85 1.92
CA LEU A 143 12.53 -3.70 1.72
C LEU A 143 12.73 -4.48 0.44
N SER A 144 12.51 -5.79 0.51
CA SER A 144 12.50 -6.63 -0.69
C SER A 144 11.42 -6.15 -1.66
N MET A 145 11.75 -6.14 -2.95
CA MET A 145 10.78 -5.94 -4.02
C MET A 145 10.08 -7.25 -4.34
N ASP A 146 9.36 -7.80 -3.37
CA ASP A 146 8.50 -8.95 -3.62
C ASP A 146 7.31 -8.54 -4.53
N HIS A 147 7.11 -7.22 -4.73
CA HIS A 147 5.91 -6.63 -5.33
C HIS A 147 6.25 -5.57 -6.38
N HIS A 148 5.53 -5.62 -7.51
CA HIS A 148 5.84 -4.89 -8.73
C HIS A 148 5.30 -3.45 -8.80
N ALA A 149 5.06 -2.79 -7.66
CA ALA A 149 4.71 -1.38 -7.69
C ALA A 149 5.86 -0.57 -8.32
N THR A 150 5.59 0.08 -9.46
CA THR A 150 6.60 0.88 -10.16
C THR A 150 7.08 2.04 -9.27
N ILE A 151 8.35 2.43 -9.43
CA ILE A 151 8.93 3.58 -8.70
C ILE A 151 8.06 4.84 -8.78
N ASP A 152 7.51 5.14 -9.95
CA ASP A 152 6.72 6.36 -10.16
C ASP A 152 5.42 6.33 -9.37
N ARG A 153 4.74 5.18 -9.30
CA ARG A 153 3.55 5.00 -8.45
C ARG A 153 3.88 5.16 -6.97
N LEU A 154 4.99 4.59 -6.52
CA LEU A 154 5.43 4.71 -5.13
C LEU A 154 5.78 6.16 -4.77
N LYS A 155 6.46 6.89 -5.67
CA LYS A 155 6.74 8.31 -5.51
C LYS A 155 5.46 9.15 -5.48
N MET A 156 4.51 8.89 -6.38
CA MET A 156 3.19 9.56 -6.36
C MET A 156 2.43 9.31 -5.05
N ALA A 157 2.50 8.10 -4.49
CA ALA A 157 1.88 7.78 -3.22
C ALA A 157 2.56 8.50 -2.05
N ALA A 158 3.90 8.58 -2.03
CA ALA A 158 4.63 9.35 -1.03
C ALA A 158 4.33 10.86 -1.10
N ASP A 159 4.21 11.38 -2.32
CA ASP A 159 3.75 12.74 -2.62
C ASP A 159 2.33 13.01 -2.10
N PHE A 160 1.42 12.08 -2.35
CA PHE A 160 0.05 12.13 -1.84
C PHE A 160 0.01 12.07 -0.32
N MET A 161 0.74 11.13 0.30
CA MET A 161 0.87 10.98 1.74
C MET A 161 1.27 12.28 2.39
N LYS A 162 2.28 12.95 1.83
CA LYS A 162 2.73 14.24 2.35
C LYS A 162 1.65 15.29 2.20
N ARG A 163 1.15 15.54 0.99
CA ARG A 163 0.20 16.65 0.78
C ARG A 163 -1.10 16.53 1.57
N GLU A 164 -1.58 15.30 1.73
CA GLU A 164 -2.92 15.06 2.27
C GLU A 164 -2.94 14.69 3.75
N TYR A 165 -1.88 14.06 4.25
CA TYR A 165 -1.88 13.48 5.59
C TYR A 165 -0.75 14.00 6.50
N CYS A 166 0.35 14.57 5.94
CA CYS A 166 1.49 15.08 6.72
C CYS A 166 1.78 16.57 6.50
N ASP A 167 1.76 17.37 7.56
CA ASP A 167 2.08 18.79 7.46
C ASP A 167 3.61 19.06 7.27
N GLY A 168 4.06 19.24 6.02
CA GLY A 168 5.39 19.79 5.62
C GLY A 168 6.57 18.79 5.68
N ALA A 169 7.63 18.83 4.85
CA ALA A 169 8.24 19.80 3.93
C ALA A 169 8.50 19.16 2.54
N PRO A 170 8.68 19.90 1.41
CA PRO A 170 8.85 19.33 0.06
C PRO A 170 10.02 18.34 -0.08
N PHE A 171 9.91 17.43 -1.06
CA PHE A 171 10.93 16.42 -1.37
C PHE A 171 12.21 17.07 -1.90
#